data_AF-A0A5N8UPB1-F1
#
_entry.id   AF-A0A5N8UPB1-F1
#
_cell.length_a   1.000
_cell.length_b   1.000
_cell.length_c   1.000
_cell.angle_alpha   90.00
_cell.angle_beta   90.00
_cell.angle_gamma   90.00
#
_symmetry.space_group_name_H-M   'P 1'
#
loop_
_entity.id
_entity.type
_entity.pdbx_description
1 polymer ?
#
loop_
_entity_poly.entity_id
_entity_poly.type
_entity_poly.pdbx_seq_one_letter_code
_entity_poly.pdbx_strand_id
1 'polypeptide(L)'
;MSEIQVTPMPAFMPIQGAETKMLDQALSQSPIAAKAIKSQGTDTTSLYLFSSGSRDPLALIDSILSKYITDQTKLAETKADAISKKSEAIAEINRLWGLIMSDRLPNTKPGDNKITSLNGGKASDYLLEIDVIIKQQLGNSEGIKEIVGSGGMSQNVTYDQLQSMNATMTAYCDTIQVDLDTEQQEFKNVMTEITSAQEEIRDVRRSIISISQGG
;
A
#
# COMPACT_ATOMS: atom_id res chain seq x y z
N MET A 1 43.39 72.81 -3.72
CA MET A 1 42.08 72.23 -4.07
C MET A 1 42.30 70.74 -4.25
N SER A 2 41.62 69.93 -3.44
CA SER A 2 41.77 68.48 -3.39
C SER A 2 41.09 67.80 -4.58
N GLU A 3 41.82 66.96 -5.31
CA GLU A 3 41.22 65.98 -6.22
C GLU A 3 40.90 64.72 -5.41
N ILE A 4 39.62 64.40 -5.29
CA ILE A 4 39.12 63.19 -4.63
C ILE A 4 39.24 62.05 -5.64
N GLN A 5 40.15 61.11 -5.36
CA GLN A 5 40.21 59.81 -6.04
C GLN A 5 38.98 58.98 -5.68
N VAL A 6 38.09 58.76 -6.65
CA VAL A 6 36.99 57.82 -6.54
C VAL A 6 37.50 56.44 -6.95
N THR A 7 37.79 55.58 -5.99
CA THR A 7 38.02 54.15 -6.21
C THR A 7 36.71 53.50 -6.67
N PRO A 8 36.70 52.69 -7.75
CA PRO A 8 35.52 51.92 -8.11
C PRO A 8 35.28 50.85 -7.05
N MET A 9 34.05 50.77 -6.53
CA MET A 9 33.63 49.65 -5.69
C MET A 9 33.77 48.33 -6.47
N PRO A 10 34.21 47.23 -5.82
CA PRO A 10 34.25 45.93 -6.45
C PRO A 10 32.81 45.50 -6.79
N ALA A 11 32.63 45.05 -8.03
CA ALA A 11 31.39 44.44 -8.48
C ALA A 11 31.04 43.25 -7.57
N PHE A 12 29.86 43.29 -6.96
CA PHE A 12 29.25 42.17 -6.26
C PHE A 12 29.08 41.02 -7.27
N MET A 13 29.90 39.97 -7.17
CA MET A 13 29.69 38.75 -7.94
C MET A 13 28.60 37.90 -7.27
N PRO A 14 27.74 37.20 -8.03
CA PRO A 14 26.67 36.38 -7.46
C PRO A 14 27.24 35.18 -6.69
N ILE A 15 26.71 34.91 -5.51
CA ILE A 15 27.04 33.80 -4.58
C ILE A 15 26.48 32.45 -5.08
N GLN A 16 26.23 32.30 -6.39
CA GLN A 16 25.55 31.12 -6.96
C GLN A 16 26.33 29.80 -6.79
N GLY A 17 27.66 29.84 -6.63
CA GLY A 17 28.48 28.62 -6.46
C GLY A 17 28.52 28.05 -5.03
N ALA A 18 28.16 28.85 -4.02
CA ALA A 18 28.16 28.40 -2.62
C ALA A 18 26.80 27.83 -2.21
N GLU A 19 25.71 28.50 -2.64
CA GLU A 19 24.33 28.06 -2.44
C GLU A 19 24.08 26.68 -3.04
N THR A 20 24.62 26.42 -4.24
CA THR A 20 24.50 25.13 -4.92
C THR A 20 25.20 24.00 -4.17
N LYS A 21 26.40 24.23 -3.62
CA LYS A 21 27.10 23.22 -2.80
C LYS A 21 26.40 22.93 -1.48
N MET A 22 25.84 23.96 -0.82
CA MET A 22 25.10 23.77 0.44
C MET A 22 23.78 23.03 0.23
N LEU A 23 23.09 23.30 -0.88
CA LEU A 23 21.87 22.60 -1.26
C LEU A 23 22.15 21.14 -1.62
N ASP A 24 23.20 20.88 -2.39
CA ASP A 24 23.61 19.52 -2.77
C ASP A 24 24.05 18.70 -1.55
N GLN A 25 24.72 19.34 -0.57
CA GLN A 25 25.05 18.73 0.71
C GLN A 25 23.80 18.43 1.56
N ALA A 26 22.81 19.33 1.61
CA ALA A 26 21.56 19.10 2.33
C ALA A 26 20.75 17.95 1.73
N LEU A 27 20.70 17.85 0.40
CA LEU A 27 20.03 16.76 -0.31
C LEU A 27 20.76 15.42 -0.17
N SER A 28 22.10 15.44 -0.17
CA SER A 28 22.93 14.24 0.00
C SER A 28 22.84 13.66 1.41
N GLN A 29 22.51 14.48 2.41
CA GLN A 29 22.29 14.04 3.79
C GLN A 29 20.85 13.56 4.03
N SER A 30 19.96 13.67 3.04
CA SER A 30 18.55 13.30 3.11
C SER A 30 18.30 11.98 2.35
N PRO A 31 18.16 10.82 3.04
CA PRO A 31 17.83 9.54 2.42
C PRO A 31 16.56 9.59 1.56
N ILE A 32 15.58 10.41 1.93
CA ILE A 32 14.30 10.53 1.23
C ILE A 32 14.41 11.44 0.02
N ALA A 33 15.21 12.51 0.07
CA ALA A 33 15.56 13.24 -1.15
C ALA A 33 16.26 12.32 -2.15
N ALA A 34 17.19 11.48 -1.69
CA ALA A 34 17.87 10.51 -2.54
C ALA A 34 16.88 9.49 -3.16
N LYS A 35 15.93 8.95 -2.38
CA LYS A 35 14.88 8.05 -2.89
C LYS A 35 13.93 8.76 -3.87
N ALA A 36 13.50 9.97 -3.55
CA ALA A 36 12.60 10.75 -4.39
C ALA A 36 13.26 11.11 -5.74
N ILE A 37 14.53 11.49 -5.74
CA ILE A 37 15.31 11.75 -6.97
C ILE A 37 15.47 10.45 -7.77
N LYS A 38 15.81 9.32 -7.13
CA LYS A 38 15.89 8.01 -7.81
C LYS A 38 14.55 7.57 -8.42
N SER A 39 13.43 7.84 -7.75
CA SER A 39 12.09 7.49 -8.23
C SER A 39 11.69 8.24 -9.52
N GLN A 40 12.37 9.35 -9.85
CA GLN A 40 12.16 10.10 -11.10
C GLN A 40 12.94 9.50 -12.29
N GLY A 41 13.69 8.41 -12.11
CA GLY A 41 14.21 7.59 -13.20
C GLY A 41 15.36 8.19 -14.01
N THR A 42 16.14 9.14 -13.46
CA THR A 42 17.23 9.78 -14.20
C THR A 42 18.48 10.04 -13.34
N ASP A 43 19.60 9.42 -13.73
CA ASP A 43 20.97 9.75 -13.28
C ASP A 43 21.38 11.19 -13.62
N THR A 44 20.55 11.92 -14.39
CA THR A 44 20.79 13.28 -14.91
C THR A 44 20.07 14.39 -14.12
N THR A 45 19.30 14.08 -13.07
CA THR A 45 18.54 15.12 -12.32
C THR A 45 19.47 16.08 -11.56
N SER A 46 20.64 15.61 -11.11
CA SER A 46 21.70 16.45 -10.55
C SER A 46 22.21 17.50 -11.56
N LEU A 47 22.20 17.19 -12.86
CA LEU A 47 22.56 18.13 -13.92
C LEU A 47 21.49 19.21 -14.16
N TYR A 48 20.21 18.86 -13.96
CA TYR A 48 19.08 19.78 -14.20
C TYR A 48 18.79 20.72 -13.02
N LEU A 49 18.96 20.25 -11.79
CA LEU A 49 18.80 21.05 -10.56
C LEU A 49 19.74 22.27 -10.53
N PHE A 50 20.84 22.25 -11.28
CA PHE A 50 21.88 23.28 -11.27
C PHE A 50 22.24 23.82 -12.67
N SER A 51 21.42 23.55 -13.69
CA SER A 51 21.66 24.08 -15.05
C SER A 51 21.34 25.59 -15.11
N SER A 52 22.24 26.37 -15.70
CA SER A 52 22.26 27.84 -15.70
C SER A 52 21.19 28.51 -16.59
N GLY A 53 20.01 27.91 -16.76
CA GLY A 53 19.01 28.41 -17.70
C GLY A 53 17.54 28.06 -17.47
N SER A 54 17.15 27.21 -16.49
CA SER A 54 15.72 26.96 -16.28
C SER A 54 15.36 26.39 -14.91
N ARG A 55 14.32 26.99 -14.32
CA ARG A 55 13.58 26.67 -13.08
C ARG A 55 14.35 26.83 -11.78
N ASP A 56 13.72 27.57 -10.86
CA ASP A 56 14.07 27.66 -9.45
C ASP A 56 14.35 26.25 -8.89
N PRO A 57 15.60 25.92 -8.53
CA PRO A 57 16.00 24.62 -8.00
C PRO A 57 15.18 24.21 -6.77
N LEU A 58 14.75 25.19 -5.98
CA LEU A 58 13.94 24.96 -4.79
C LEU A 58 12.55 24.48 -5.15
N ALA A 59 11.93 25.10 -6.16
CA ALA A 59 10.64 24.67 -6.69
C ALA A 59 10.70 23.27 -7.32
N LEU A 60 11.82 22.90 -7.95
CA LEU A 60 12.01 21.57 -8.51
C LEU A 60 12.14 20.50 -7.41
N ILE A 61 12.93 20.77 -6.35
CA ILE A 61 13.06 19.89 -5.19
C ILE A 61 11.71 19.71 -4.50
N ASP A 62 10.99 20.80 -4.25
CA ASP A 62 9.67 20.76 -3.61
C ASP A 62 8.68 19.95 -4.45
N SER A 63 8.73 20.06 -5.77
CA SER A 63 7.92 19.26 -6.68
C SER A 63 8.27 17.77 -6.63
N ILE A 64 9.56 17.42 -6.61
CA ILE A 64 10.02 16.01 -6.53
C ILE A 64 9.59 15.38 -5.20
N LEU A 65 9.80 16.09 -4.09
CA LEU A 65 9.46 15.62 -2.75
C LEU A 65 7.94 15.51 -2.56
N SER A 66 7.18 16.50 -3.04
CA SER A 66 5.71 16.47 -2.99
C SER A 66 5.14 15.33 -3.83
N LYS A 67 5.72 15.06 -5.01
CA LYS A 67 5.34 13.92 -5.85
C LYS A 67 5.62 12.60 -5.13
N TYR A 68 6.79 12.46 -4.51
CA TYR A 68 7.14 11.25 -3.75
C TYR A 68 6.12 10.96 -2.64
N ILE A 69 5.75 11.96 -1.84
CA ILE A 69 4.72 11.80 -0.81
C ILE A 69 3.38 11.39 -1.43
N THR A 70 2.97 12.05 -2.51
CA THR A 70 1.72 11.74 -3.21
C THR A 70 1.69 10.29 -3.69
N ASP A 71 2.78 9.83 -4.31
CA ASP A 71 2.90 8.46 -4.82
C ASP A 71 2.87 7.43 -3.67
N GLN A 72 3.56 7.70 -2.55
CA GLN A 72 3.52 6.84 -1.37
C GLN A 72 2.14 6.82 -0.70
N THR A 73 1.45 7.95 -0.60
CA THR A 73 0.07 8.02 -0.08
C THR A 73 -0.88 7.19 -0.93
N LYS A 74 -0.77 7.29 -2.26
CA LYS A 74 -1.59 6.48 -3.18
C LYS A 74 -1.31 4.98 -3.04
N LEU A 75 -0.05 4.60 -2.82
CA LEU A 75 0.33 3.22 -2.53
C LEU A 75 -0.30 2.75 -1.22
N ALA A 76 -0.28 3.58 -0.17
CA ALA A 76 -0.90 3.29 1.11
C ALA A 76 -2.43 3.11 0.98
N GLU A 77 -3.12 3.98 0.24
CA GLU A 77 -4.55 3.86 -0.05
C GLU A 77 -4.88 2.54 -0.75
N THR A 78 -4.10 2.17 -1.78
CA THR A 78 -4.29 0.91 -2.51
C THR A 78 -4.14 -0.30 -1.59
N LYS A 79 -3.15 -0.27 -0.68
CA LYS A 79 -2.94 -1.33 0.32
C LYS A 79 -4.07 -1.36 1.35
N ALA A 80 -4.55 -0.20 1.80
CA ALA A 80 -5.67 -0.12 2.74
C ALA A 80 -6.96 -0.71 2.14
N ASP A 81 -7.24 -0.44 0.87
CA ASP A 81 -8.37 -1.03 0.15
C ASP A 81 -8.27 -2.56 0.04
N ALA A 82 -7.07 -3.08 -0.24
CA ALA A 82 -6.82 -4.52 -0.31
C ALA A 82 -7.03 -5.19 1.06
N ILE A 83 -6.47 -4.61 2.12
CA ILE A 83 -6.66 -5.05 3.51
C ILE A 83 -8.14 -5.06 3.88
N SER A 84 -8.88 -4.01 3.55
CA SER A 84 -10.31 -3.91 3.86
C SER A 84 -11.10 -5.01 3.17
N LYS A 85 -10.88 -5.21 1.86
CA LYS A 85 -11.57 -6.26 1.08
C LYS A 85 -11.29 -7.65 1.62
N LYS A 86 -10.02 -7.97 1.93
CA LYS A 86 -9.64 -9.29 2.47
C LYS A 86 -10.24 -9.53 3.85
N SER A 87 -10.20 -8.54 4.74
CA SER A 87 -10.78 -8.62 6.08
C SER A 87 -12.30 -8.83 6.04
N GLU A 88 -13.01 -8.07 5.19
CA GLU A 88 -14.46 -8.22 4.98
C GLU A 88 -14.80 -9.59 4.41
N ALA A 89 -14.04 -10.05 3.41
CA ALA A 89 -14.22 -11.37 2.81
C ALA A 89 -14.06 -12.51 3.84
N ILE A 90 -13.02 -12.48 4.68
CA ILE A 90 -12.84 -13.49 5.74
C ILE A 90 -14.02 -13.51 6.70
N ALA A 91 -14.46 -12.34 7.16
CA ALA A 91 -15.58 -12.24 8.11
C ALA A 91 -16.87 -12.80 7.49
N GLU A 92 -17.14 -12.44 6.23
CA GLU A 92 -18.35 -12.84 5.55
C GLU A 92 -18.37 -14.32 5.17
N ILE A 93 -17.24 -14.88 4.71
CA ILE A 93 -17.11 -16.33 4.47
C ILE A 93 -17.39 -17.11 5.76
N ASN A 94 -16.79 -16.71 6.89
CA ASN A 94 -17.02 -17.36 8.17
C ASN A 94 -18.49 -17.27 8.62
N ARG A 95 -19.11 -16.11 8.45
CA ARG A 95 -20.53 -15.89 8.78
C ARG A 95 -21.43 -16.79 7.95
N LEU A 96 -21.28 -16.76 6.61
CA LEU A 96 -22.09 -17.54 5.67
C LEU A 96 -21.88 -19.03 5.87
N TRP A 97 -20.65 -19.47 6.10
CA TRP A 97 -20.35 -20.87 6.38
C TRP A 97 -20.95 -21.35 7.70
N GLY A 98 -20.91 -20.51 8.75
CA GLY A 98 -21.60 -20.80 10.01
C GLY A 98 -23.11 -21.00 9.84
N LEU A 99 -23.74 -20.22 8.96
CA LEU A 99 -25.16 -20.39 8.61
C LEU A 99 -25.41 -21.70 7.83
N ILE A 100 -24.54 -22.04 6.89
CA ILE A 100 -24.60 -23.33 6.18
C ILE A 100 -24.51 -24.48 7.18
N MET A 101 -23.50 -24.47 8.07
CA MET A 101 -23.33 -25.51 9.08
C MET A 101 -24.54 -25.60 10.02
N SER A 102 -25.08 -24.46 10.47
CA SER A 102 -26.27 -24.45 11.34
C SER A 102 -27.51 -25.06 10.67
N ASP A 103 -27.64 -24.93 9.35
CA ASP A 103 -28.79 -25.44 8.59
C ASP A 103 -28.61 -26.91 8.17
N ARG A 104 -27.38 -27.33 7.91
CA ARG A 104 -27.06 -28.69 7.44
C ARG A 104 -26.82 -29.69 8.58
N LEU A 105 -26.22 -29.26 9.70
CA LEU A 105 -25.89 -30.16 10.82
C LEU A 105 -27.11 -30.90 11.41
N PRO A 106 -28.30 -30.29 11.60
CA PRO A 106 -29.45 -31.02 12.13
C PRO A 106 -29.92 -32.19 11.24
N ASN A 107 -29.58 -32.13 9.94
CA ASN A 107 -29.94 -33.14 8.93
C ASN A 107 -28.87 -34.24 8.76
N THR A 108 -27.76 -34.15 9.49
CA THR A 108 -26.69 -35.14 9.53
C THR A 108 -26.42 -35.53 10.99
N LYS A 109 -25.86 -36.71 11.26
CA LYS A 109 -25.54 -37.12 12.63
C LYS A 109 -24.15 -37.78 12.68
N PRO A 110 -23.37 -37.56 13.74
CA PRO A 110 -22.12 -38.28 13.94
C PRO A 110 -22.36 -39.79 13.97
N GLY A 111 -21.63 -40.55 13.15
CA GLY A 111 -21.73 -42.01 13.09
C GLY A 111 -22.96 -42.56 12.36
N ASP A 112 -23.77 -41.71 11.73
CA ASP A 112 -24.91 -42.12 10.90
C ASP A 112 -24.62 -41.84 9.43
N ASN A 113 -24.98 -42.74 8.51
CA ASN A 113 -24.75 -42.59 7.07
C ASN A 113 -25.79 -41.69 6.39
N LYS A 114 -26.37 -40.75 7.14
CA LYS A 114 -27.33 -39.79 6.61
C LYS A 114 -26.62 -38.78 5.72
N ILE A 115 -27.11 -38.68 4.50
CA ILE A 115 -26.67 -37.69 3.52
C ILE A 115 -27.67 -36.54 3.49
N THR A 116 -27.15 -35.32 3.37
CA THR A 116 -27.96 -34.12 3.11
C THR A 116 -27.43 -33.41 1.88
N SER A 117 -28.30 -32.73 1.14
CA SER A 117 -27.86 -31.86 0.04
C SER A 117 -27.20 -30.61 0.62
N LEU A 118 -25.99 -30.32 0.16
CA LEU A 118 -25.19 -29.18 0.59
C LEU A 118 -25.87 -27.84 0.24
N ASN A 119 -26.43 -27.75 -0.97
CA ASN A 119 -27.19 -26.59 -1.46
C ASN A 119 -28.70 -26.66 -1.15
N GLY A 120 -29.15 -27.42 -0.16
CA GLY A 120 -30.56 -27.44 0.17
C GLY A 120 -31.03 -26.10 0.75
N GLY A 121 -32.23 -25.64 0.39
CA GLY A 121 -32.84 -24.44 0.98
C GLY A 121 -31.96 -23.19 0.85
N LYS A 122 -31.83 -22.42 1.95
CA LYS A 122 -31.07 -21.16 1.97
C LYS A 122 -29.55 -21.35 1.88
N ALA A 123 -29.05 -22.57 2.13
CA ALA A 123 -27.62 -22.86 1.98
C ALA A 123 -27.14 -22.67 0.53
N SER A 124 -28.02 -22.83 -0.47
CA SER A 124 -27.68 -22.54 -1.87
C SER A 124 -27.26 -21.08 -2.07
N ASP A 125 -28.00 -20.14 -1.49
CA ASP A 125 -27.73 -18.72 -1.63
C ASP A 125 -26.41 -18.34 -0.94
N TYR A 126 -26.19 -18.85 0.27
CA TYR A 126 -24.95 -18.63 1.01
C TYR A 126 -23.72 -19.22 0.29
N LEU A 127 -23.83 -20.40 -0.34
CA LEU A 127 -22.74 -20.98 -1.13
C LEU A 127 -22.41 -20.13 -2.37
N LEU A 128 -23.44 -19.57 -3.03
CA LEU A 128 -23.26 -18.66 -4.16
C LEU A 128 -22.60 -17.35 -3.72
N GLU A 129 -23.00 -16.79 -2.58
CA GLU A 129 -22.39 -15.59 -2.01
C GLU A 129 -20.90 -15.83 -1.68
N ILE A 130 -20.57 -16.96 -1.06
CA ILE A 130 -19.16 -17.33 -0.80
C ILE A 130 -18.39 -17.48 -2.11
N ASP A 131 -18.96 -18.15 -3.13
CA ASP A 131 -18.31 -18.31 -4.44
C ASP A 131 -18.02 -16.96 -5.12
N VAL A 132 -18.96 -16.01 -5.02
CA VAL A 132 -18.80 -14.65 -5.52
C VAL A 132 -17.71 -13.91 -4.77
N ILE A 133 -17.67 -13.99 -3.44
CA ILE A 133 -16.63 -13.36 -2.62
C ILE A 133 -15.25 -13.90 -3.04
N ILE A 134 -15.10 -15.22 -3.12
CA ILE A 134 -13.84 -15.87 -3.49
C ILE A 134 -13.38 -15.46 -4.91
N LYS A 135 -14.29 -15.44 -5.88
CA LYS A 135 -13.94 -15.10 -7.26
C LYS A 135 -13.68 -13.63 -7.49
N GLN A 136 -14.53 -12.77 -6.94
CA GLN A 136 -14.55 -11.35 -7.28
C GLN A 136 -13.74 -10.49 -6.31
N GLN A 137 -13.78 -10.80 -5.01
CA GLN A 137 -13.07 -10.01 -4.00
C GLN A 137 -11.65 -10.56 -3.75
N LEU A 138 -11.51 -11.88 -3.70
CA LEU A 138 -10.23 -12.55 -3.44
C LEU A 138 -9.48 -12.94 -4.72
N GLY A 139 -10.14 -12.87 -5.89
CA GLY A 139 -9.52 -13.12 -7.18
C GLY A 139 -9.19 -14.59 -7.47
N ASN A 140 -9.75 -15.55 -6.71
CA ASN A 140 -9.53 -16.97 -6.94
C ASN A 140 -10.64 -17.56 -7.85
N SER A 141 -10.26 -17.99 -9.05
CA SER A 141 -11.17 -18.52 -10.07
C SER A 141 -11.88 -19.82 -9.69
N GLU A 142 -11.30 -20.61 -8.77
CA GLU A 142 -11.88 -21.87 -8.32
C GLU A 142 -13.12 -21.65 -7.43
N GLY A 143 -13.23 -20.48 -6.80
CA GLY A 143 -14.42 -20.11 -6.02
C GLY A 143 -14.65 -21.02 -4.82
N ILE A 144 -15.91 -21.38 -4.60
CA ILE A 144 -16.30 -22.26 -3.49
C ILE A 144 -15.62 -23.63 -3.54
N LYS A 145 -15.13 -24.07 -4.71
CA LYS A 145 -14.49 -25.39 -4.87
C LYS A 145 -13.22 -25.54 -4.04
N GLU A 146 -12.57 -24.45 -3.67
CA GLU A 146 -11.46 -24.46 -2.71
C GLU A 146 -11.89 -25.02 -1.35
N ILE A 147 -13.15 -24.80 -0.98
CA ILE A 147 -13.71 -25.21 0.30
C ILE A 147 -14.44 -26.56 0.18
N VAL A 148 -15.30 -26.71 -0.83
CA VAL A 148 -16.20 -27.87 -0.96
C VAL A 148 -15.63 -28.98 -1.85
N GLY A 149 -14.51 -28.73 -2.54
CA GLY A 149 -13.90 -29.66 -3.48
C GLY A 149 -14.61 -29.76 -4.84
N SER A 150 -14.21 -30.76 -5.62
CA SER A 150 -14.65 -30.96 -7.01
C SER A 150 -16.15 -31.26 -7.18
N GLY A 151 -16.82 -31.71 -6.11
CA GLY A 151 -18.27 -31.94 -6.08
C GLY A 151 -19.10 -30.65 -6.15
N GLY A 152 -18.49 -29.48 -5.95
CA GLY A 152 -19.15 -28.19 -6.04
C GLY A 152 -20.30 -28.02 -5.05
N MET A 153 -21.26 -27.15 -5.39
CA MET A 153 -22.36 -26.79 -4.47
C MET A 153 -23.45 -27.87 -4.38
N SER A 154 -23.65 -28.68 -5.43
CA SER A 154 -24.81 -29.58 -5.54
C SER A 154 -24.57 -31.00 -5.02
N GLN A 155 -23.44 -31.23 -4.33
CA GLN A 155 -23.14 -32.54 -3.78
C GLN A 155 -23.99 -32.87 -2.54
N ASN A 156 -24.26 -34.16 -2.36
CA ASN A 156 -24.78 -34.68 -1.11
C ASN A 156 -23.60 -35.00 -0.19
N VAL A 157 -23.73 -34.59 1.07
CA VAL A 157 -22.65 -34.66 2.05
C VAL A 157 -23.11 -35.39 3.30
N THR A 158 -22.21 -36.19 3.86
CA THR A 158 -22.36 -36.79 5.20
C THR A 158 -21.89 -35.81 6.28
N TYR A 159 -22.12 -36.17 7.55
CA TYR A 159 -21.57 -35.43 8.68
C TYR A 159 -20.04 -35.26 8.59
N ASP A 160 -19.31 -36.34 8.31
CA ASP A 160 -17.85 -36.32 8.24
C ASP A 160 -17.34 -35.44 7.09
N GLN A 161 -18.05 -35.44 5.95
CA GLN A 161 -17.72 -34.57 4.83
C GLN A 161 -17.97 -33.10 5.17
N LEU A 162 -19.07 -32.77 5.88
CA LEU A 162 -19.31 -31.41 6.36
C LEU A 162 -18.22 -30.93 7.34
N GLN A 163 -17.77 -31.80 8.24
CA GLN A 163 -16.66 -31.48 9.15
C GLN A 163 -15.35 -31.26 8.39
N SER A 164 -15.07 -32.11 7.39
CA SER A 164 -13.91 -31.92 6.51
C SER A 164 -13.97 -30.60 5.77
N MET A 165 -15.13 -30.24 5.18
CA MET A 165 -15.31 -28.95 4.49
C MET A 165 -15.20 -27.77 5.45
N ASN A 166 -15.66 -27.91 6.69
CA ASN A 166 -15.48 -26.89 7.71
C ASN A 166 -14.00 -26.68 8.05
N ALA A 167 -13.22 -27.75 8.16
CA ALA A 167 -11.76 -27.64 8.34
C ALA A 167 -11.09 -26.99 7.12
N THR A 168 -11.50 -27.35 5.90
CA THR A 168 -10.98 -26.72 4.67
C THR A 168 -11.34 -25.24 4.59
N MET A 169 -12.57 -24.85 4.97
CA MET A 169 -12.99 -23.46 5.07
C MET A 169 -12.09 -22.69 6.04
N THR A 170 -11.86 -23.23 7.25
CA THR A 170 -10.98 -22.60 8.23
C THR A 170 -9.56 -22.43 7.69
N ALA A 171 -8.98 -23.48 7.11
CA ALA A 171 -7.64 -23.42 6.52
C ALA A 171 -7.54 -22.41 5.35
N TYR A 172 -8.61 -22.28 4.56
CA TYR A 172 -8.70 -21.30 3.50
C TYR A 172 -8.69 -19.86 4.05
N CYS A 173 -9.52 -19.59 5.07
CA CYS A 173 -9.52 -18.30 5.77
C CYS A 173 -8.18 -18.00 6.44
N ASP A 174 -7.55 -18.99 7.07
CA ASP A 174 -6.23 -18.84 7.70
C ASP A 174 -5.15 -18.48 6.68
N THR A 175 -5.21 -19.05 5.48
CA THR A 175 -4.27 -18.71 4.38
C THR A 175 -4.42 -17.24 3.98
N ILE A 176 -5.65 -16.75 3.82
CA ILE A 176 -5.91 -15.35 3.51
C ILE A 176 -5.50 -14.44 4.67
N GLN A 177 -5.65 -14.91 5.92
CA GLN A 177 -5.23 -14.16 7.10
C GLN A 177 -3.71 -13.93 7.12
N VAL A 178 -2.91 -14.92 6.73
CA VAL A 178 -1.45 -14.76 6.61
C VAL A 178 -1.08 -13.71 5.55
N ASP A 179 -1.77 -13.72 4.42
CA ASP A 179 -1.58 -12.71 3.37
C ASP A 179 -2.01 -11.31 3.88
N LEU A 180 -3.12 -11.23 4.60
CA LEU A 180 -3.63 -10.00 5.21
C LEU A 180 -2.64 -9.44 6.24
N ASP A 181 -2.06 -10.27 7.09
CA ASP A 181 -1.06 -9.85 8.07
C ASP A 181 0.20 -9.29 7.38
N THR A 182 0.60 -9.91 6.27
CA THR A 182 1.70 -9.43 5.43
C THR A 182 1.38 -8.05 4.83
N GLU A 183 0.21 -7.88 4.22
CA GLU A 183 -0.23 -6.59 3.67
C GLU A 183 -0.35 -5.50 4.74
N GLN A 184 -0.86 -5.83 5.93
CA GLN A 184 -0.92 -4.90 7.06
C GLN A 184 0.46 -4.45 7.52
N GLN A 185 1.44 -5.36 7.52
CA GLN A 185 2.82 -5.01 7.87
C GLN A 185 3.43 -4.09 6.80
N GLU A 186 3.22 -4.37 5.53
CA GLU A 186 3.67 -3.50 4.44
C GLU A 186 3.02 -2.12 4.51
N PHE A 187 1.71 -2.05 4.79
CA PHE A 187 1.01 -0.79 4.97
C PHE A 187 1.61 0.02 6.13
N LYS A 188 1.89 -0.60 7.28
CA LYS A 188 2.57 0.06 8.41
C LYS A 188 3.95 0.59 8.02
N ASN A 189 4.71 -0.18 7.24
CA ASN A 189 6.02 0.25 6.75
C ASN A 189 5.90 1.48 5.84
N VAL A 190 4.95 1.48 4.89
CA VAL A 190 4.69 2.62 4.00
C VAL A 190 4.25 3.85 4.81
N MET A 191 3.35 3.69 5.80
CA MET A 191 2.92 4.81 6.66
C MET A 191 4.07 5.39 7.48
N THR A 192 4.97 4.53 7.96
CA THR A 192 6.19 4.98 8.66
C THR A 192 7.10 5.76 7.71
N GLU A 193 7.30 5.25 6.51
CA GLU A 193 8.10 5.93 5.48
C GLU A 193 7.50 7.28 5.07
N ILE A 194 6.17 7.37 4.91
CA ILE A 194 5.49 8.65 4.65
C ILE A 194 5.73 9.63 5.80
N THR A 195 5.60 9.17 7.05
CA THR A 195 5.79 10.04 8.22
C THR A 195 7.23 10.55 8.28
N SER A 196 8.21 9.67 8.13
CA SER A 196 9.62 10.05 8.04
C SER A 196 9.89 10.98 6.85
N ALA A 197 9.27 10.72 5.70
CA ALA A 197 9.38 11.58 4.53
C ALA A 197 8.85 12.99 4.79
N GLN A 198 7.70 13.12 5.44
CA GLN A 198 7.12 14.41 5.77
C GLN A 198 8.00 15.22 6.74
N GLU A 199 8.61 14.55 7.72
CA GLU A 199 9.56 15.19 8.64
C GLU A 199 10.84 15.63 7.93
N GLU A 200 11.43 14.74 7.14
CA GLU A 200 12.68 15.01 6.43
C GLU A 200 12.51 16.11 5.36
N ILE A 201 11.39 16.10 4.63
CA ILE A 201 11.04 17.16 3.68
C ILE A 201 10.88 18.51 4.40
N ARG A 202 10.29 18.52 5.60
CA ARG A 202 10.16 19.75 6.39
C ARG A 202 11.53 20.31 6.78
N ASP A 203 12.47 19.45 7.12
CA ASP A 203 13.82 19.86 7.48
C ASP A 203 14.65 20.29 6.27
N VAL A 204 14.52 19.61 5.13
CA VAL A 204 15.09 20.05 3.84
C VAL A 204 14.53 21.42 3.47
N ARG A 205 13.21 21.64 3.58
CA ARG A 205 12.58 22.94 3.29
C ARG A 205 13.08 24.05 4.23
N ARG A 206 13.24 23.78 5.52
CA ARG A 206 13.83 24.74 6.47
C ARG A 206 15.27 25.10 6.12
N SER A 207 16.07 24.10 5.76
CA SER A 207 17.47 24.28 5.35
C SER A 207 17.54 25.14 4.08
N ILE A 208 16.71 24.83 3.09
CA ILE A 208 16.53 25.61 1.86
C ILE A 208 16.18 27.08 2.15
N ILE A 209 15.18 27.33 3.00
CA ILE A 209 14.76 28.71 3.33
C ILE A 209 15.88 29.47 4.03
N SER A 210 16.62 28.82 4.92
CA SER A 210 17.76 29.45 5.59
C SER A 210 18.86 29.86 4.62
N ILE A 211 19.09 29.06 3.58
CA ILE A 211 20.05 29.37 2.51
C ILE A 211 19.53 30.53 1.66
N SER A 212 18.22 30.55 1.32
CA SER A 212 17.65 31.60 0.45
C SER A 212 17.47 32.96 1.14
N GLN A 213 17.41 33.01 2.48
CA GLN A 213 17.25 34.24 3.27
C GLN A 213 18.56 34.75 3.89
N GLY A 214 19.65 33.98 3.79
CA GLY A 214 20.94 34.24 4.43
C GLY A 214 22.10 34.58 3.50
N GLY A 215 21.82 34.90 2.24
CA GLY A 215 22.79 35.44 1.27
C GLY A 215 22.72 36.96 1.16
#